data_AF-A0A928V199-F1
#
_entry.id   AF-A0A928V199-F1
#
_cell.length_a   1.000
_cell.length_b   1.000
_cell.length_c   1.000
_cell.angle_alpha   90.00
_cell.angle_beta   90.00
_cell.angle_gamma   90.00
#
_symmetry.space_group_name_H-M   'P 1'
#
loop_
_entity.id
_entity.type
_entity.pdbx_description
1 polymer ?
#
loop_
_entity_poly.entity_id
_entity_poly.type
_entity_poly.pdbx_seq_one_letter_code
_entity_poly.pdbx_strand_id
1 'polypeptide(L)'
;MHENKQFAIVDIETTGGYAGGSRMTEIAIYIHNGKKVIDSYQTLLNPQQFIPFHIQSLTGISNEMVEDAPLFQDVAAKIFDLLDERIFVAHNVNFDYSFVHAQLKDAGFDWKAPKLCTVRLARKFFSGLPSYSLGKLCNSLNIKLENRHRAAGDAEATVVLFEKILKQDKDDFISQSTKVKSKEQRLPNHIEEEVFERLPTSAGIYIFLNQQGKIIYVGKAINIKKRVLGHFTGNNSTLRRQQFLKEIYSIDYQESGTELMAFLMECHYIKKHWPRYNAALKKYDPKYGLVFYEDQNGYYRLSICKVNKNTPAIYYFNQVSESTTFLRNLINDYELNSQLCSYFQSAATPLIERIRLQNDQLPELESYNQKVQKAINALEENKSSYVILDKGRNQQEKSYIYVKDNKIHALGFIANDMDSTDMENLVKQEDLVSSNYYMLNLASSYALRFPHLILRVAN
;
A
#
# COMPACT_ATOMS: atom_id res chain seq x y z
N MET A 1 -17.14 -36.42 21.50
CA MET A 1 -18.03 -36.79 20.38
C MET A 1 -18.61 -35.50 19.80
N HIS A 2 -18.34 -35.18 18.53
CA HIS A 2 -18.85 -33.98 17.85
C HIS A 2 -20.34 -34.15 17.50
N GLU A 3 -21.22 -34.22 18.49
CA GLU A 3 -22.65 -34.39 18.22
C GLU A 3 -23.18 -33.15 17.46
N ASN A 4 -23.68 -33.41 16.24
CA ASN A 4 -24.37 -32.53 15.29
C ASN A 4 -23.61 -31.42 14.53
N LYS A 5 -22.27 -31.30 14.60
CA LYS A 5 -21.57 -30.31 13.76
C LYS A 5 -21.23 -30.86 12.37
N GLN A 6 -21.79 -30.26 11.34
CA GLN A 6 -21.43 -30.51 9.95
C GLN A 6 -20.45 -29.45 9.43
N PHE A 7 -19.52 -29.88 8.58
CA PHE A 7 -18.51 -29.06 7.95
C PHE A 7 -18.76 -29.03 6.45
N ALA A 8 -18.72 -27.85 5.85
CA ALA A 8 -18.67 -27.70 4.41
C ALA A 8 -17.21 -27.43 4.00
N ILE A 9 -16.54 -28.43 3.44
CA ILE A 9 -15.19 -28.28 2.90
C ILE A 9 -15.33 -27.75 1.48
N VAL A 10 -14.81 -26.55 1.23
CA VAL A 10 -15.00 -25.81 -0.01
C VAL A 10 -13.67 -25.46 -0.64
N ASP A 11 -13.63 -25.52 -1.96
CA ASP A 11 -12.55 -24.97 -2.78
C ASP A 11 -13.18 -24.34 -4.05
N ILE A 12 -12.55 -23.29 -4.58
CA ILE A 12 -13.07 -22.54 -5.73
C ILE A 12 -11.95 -22.21 -6.71
N GLU A 13 -12.32 -22.12 -7.99
CA GLU A 13 -11.49 -21.48 -9.01
C GLU A 13 -12.11 -20.14 -9.43
N THR A 14 -11.28 -19.18 -9.84
CA THR A 14 -11.71 -17.80 -10.05
C THR A 14 -10.99 -17.13 -11.20
N THR A 15 -11.56 -16.05 -11.73
CA THR A 15 -10.95 -15.22 -12.78
C THR A 15 -9.78 -14.35 -12.29
N GLY A 16 -9.50 -14.32 -10.99
CA GLY A 16 -8.44 -13.50 -10.40
C GLY A 16 -8.43 -13.50 -8.86
N GLY A 17 -7.49 -12.77 -8.26
CA GLY A 17 -7.18 -12.91 -6.82
C GLY A 17 -8.07 -12.16 -5.83
N TYR A 18 -9.09 -11.41 -6.27
CA TYR A 18 -9.91 -10.56 -5.38
C TYR A 18 -11.38 -10.50 -5.77
N ALA A 19 -12.26 -10.84 -4.82
CA ALA A 19 -13.71 -10.95 -5.03
C ALA A 19 -14.40 -9.67 -5.55
N GLY A 20 -13.90 -8.48 -5.21
CA GLY A 20 -14.52 -7.22 -5.65
C GLY A 20 -14.38 -6.91 -7.15
N GLY A 21 -13.47 -7.60 -7.86
CA GLY A 21 -13.28 -7.44 -9.31
C GLY A 21 -13.19 -8.74 -10.09
N SER A 22 -13.29 -9.90 -9.42
CA SER A 22 -13.21 -11.23 -10.02
C SER A 22 -14.48 -12.04 -9.73
N ARG A 23 -14.64 -13.17 -10.42
CA ARG A 23 -15.80 -14.06 -10.29
C ARG A 23 -15.34 -15.52 -10.23
N MET A 24 -16.13 -16.37 -9.58
CA MET A 24 -15.88 -17.81 -9.55
C MET A 24 -16.15 -18.45 -10.91
N THR A 25 -15.33 -19.45 -11.26
CA THR A 25 -15.40 -20.25 -12.48
C THR A 25 -15.66 -21.73 -12.19
N GLU A 26 -15.36 -22.18 -10.97
CA GLU A 26 -15.68 -23.51 -10.48
C GLU A 26 -15.87 -23.42 -8.95
N ILE A 27 -16.75 -24.26 -8.41
CA ILE A 27 -16.90 -24.47 -6.97
C ILE A 27 -17.06 -25.96 -6.70
N ALA A 28 -16.39 -26.45 -5.66
CA ALA A 28 -16.58 -27.78 -5.10
C ALA A 28 -16.87 -27.68 -3.60
N ILE A 29 -17.86 -28.45 -3.13
CA ILE A 29 -18.34 -28.47 -1.75
C ILE A 29 -18.49 -29.93 -1.33
N TYR A 30 -17.85 -30.31 -0.22
CA TYR A 30 -17.99 -31.63 0.39
C TYR A 30 -18.54 -31.45 1.81
N ILE A 31 -19.69 -32.07 2.09
CA ILE A 31 -20.31 -32.03 3.41
C ILE A 31 -19.77 -33.18 4.24
N HIS A 32 -19.17 -32.86 5.37
CA HIS A 32 -18.53 -33.83 6.27
C HIS A 32 -19.17 -33.76 7.65
N ASN A 33 -19.53 -34.92 8.22
CA ASN A 33 -20.21 -34.99 9.52
C ASN A 33 -19.26 -35.14 10.72
N GLY A 34 -17.98 -34.83 10.53
CA GLY A 34 -16.91 -35.04 11.50
C GLY A 34 -16.32 -36.45 11.50
N LYS A 35 -16.91 -37.41 10.78
CA LYS A 35 -16.38 -38.78 10.62
C LYS A 35 -16.13 -39.17 9.16
N LYS A 36 -17.04 -38.77 8.26
CA LYS A 36 -16.96 -39.05 6.82
C LYS A 36 -17.68 -37.96 6.02
N VAL A 37 -17.39 -37.92 4.72
CA VAL A 37 -18.20 -37.20 3.74
C VAL A 37 -19.59 -37.85 3.65
N ILE A 38 -20.64 -37.04 3.63
CA ILE A 38 -22.03 -37.45 3.54
C ILE A 38 -22.75 -36.88 2.31
N ASP A 39 -22.20 -35.84 1.69
CA ASP A 39 -22.73 -35.23 0.47
C ASP A 39 -21.62 -34.48 -0.27
N SER A 40 -21.76 -34.28 -1.58
CA SER A 40 -20.84 -33.48 -2.38
C SER A 40 -21.54 -32.78 -3.54
N TYR A 41 -21.01 -31.62 -3.91
CA TYR A 41 -21.50 -30.82 -5.03
C TYR A 41 -20.33 -30.15 -5.74
N GLN A 42 -20.33 -30.20 -7.07
CA GLN A 42 -19.37 -29.51 -7.91
C GLN A 42 -20.09 -28.95 -9.14
N THR A 43 -19.71 -27.74 -9.55
CA THR A 43 -20.16 -27.17 -10.83
C THR A 43 -19.11 -26.20 -11.38
N LEU A 44 -19.02 -26.13 -12.71
CA LEU A 44 -18.46 -24.95 -13.38
C LEU A 44 -19.45 -23.80 -13.27
N LEU A 45 -18.95 -22.58 -13.38
CA LEU A 45 -19.72 -21.35 -13.32
C LEU A 45 -19.33 -20.42 -14.45
N ASN A 46 -20.32 -19.86 -15.14
CA ASN A 46 -20.07 -18.78 -16.08
C ASN A 46 -19.78 -17.49 -15.29
N PRO A 47 -18.55 -16.95 -15.35
CA PRO A 47 -18.15 -15.78 -14.57
C PRO A 47 -18.65 -14.45 -15.16
N GLN A 48 -19.30 -14.49 -16.33
CA GLN A 48 -19.71 -13.32 -17.13
C GLN A 48 -18.58 -12.31 -17.38
N GLN A 49 -17.34 -12.81 -17.44
CA GLN A 49 -16.17 -12.01 -17.77
C GLN A 49 -15.06 -12.91 -18.31
N PHE A 50 -14.11 -12.28 -18.99
CA PHE A 50 -12.97 -12.98 -19.57
C PHE A 50 -12.04 -13.58 -18.50
N ILE A 51 -11.67 -14.85 -18.66
CA ILE A 51 -10.65 -15.54 -17.85
C ILE A 51 -9.28 -15.29 -18.50
N PRO A 52 -8.34 -14.60 -17.83
CA PRO A 52 -7.00 -14.38 -18.38
C PRO A 52 -6.24 -15.68 -18.66
N PHE A 53 -5.44 -15.71 -19.73
CA PHE A 53 -4.71 -16.92 -20.16
C PHE A 53 -3.85 -17.57 -19.06
N HIS A 54 -3.21 -16.76 -18.19
CA HIS A 54 -2.39 -17.27 -17.09
C HIS A 54 -3.22 -18.00 -16.02
N ILE A 55 -4.50 -17.65 -15.85
CA ILE A 55 -5.45 -18.37 -14.98
C ILE A 55 -5.90 -19.65 -15.66
N GLN A 56 -6.26 -19.60 -16.94
CA GLN A 56 -6.62 -20.81 -17.71
C GLN A 56 -5.48 -21.84 -17.70
N SER A 57 -4.23 -21.38 -17.83
CA SER A 57 -3.04 -22.24 -17.75
C SER A 57 -2.82 -22.85 -16.36
N LEU A 58 -3.31 -22.18 -15.31
CA LEU A 58 -3.18 -22.64 -13.94
C LEU A 58 -4.26 -23.67 -13.59
N THR A 59 -5.51 -23.38 -13.93
CA THR A 59 -6.69 -24.16 -13.51
C THR A 59 -7.16 -25.16 -14.56
N GLY A 60 -6.74 -24.98 -15.81
CA GLY A 60 -7.25 -25.74 -16.95
C GLY A 60 -8.67 -25.37 -17.36
N ILE A 61 -9.28 -24.34 -16.78
CA ILE A 61 -10.64 -23.87 -17.12
C ILE A 61 -10.52 -22.79 -18.19
N SER A 62 -10.99 -23.09 -19.41
CA SER A 62 -10.99 -22.14 -20.52
C SER A 62 -12.27 -21.29 -20.54
N ASN A 63 -12.29 -20.21 -21.34
CA ASN A 63 -13.50 -19.39 -21.50
C ASN A 63 -14.63 -20.21 -22.16
N GLU A 64 -14.29 -21.09 -23.09
CA GLU A 64 -15.23 -21.96 -23.81
C GLU A 64 -15.88 -22.97 -22.86
N MET A 65 -15.14 -23.49 -21.88
CA MET A 65 -15.67 -24.43 -20.88
C MET A 65 -16.76 -23.82 -19.99
N VAL A 66 -16.69 -22.52 -19.74
CA VAL A 66 -17.61 -21.82 -18.83
C VAL A 66 -18.68 -21.03 -19.57
N GLU A 67 -18.67 -21.01 -20.90
CA GLU A 67 -19.63 -20.24 -21.70
C GLU A 67 -21.07 -20.71 -21.45
N ASP A 68 -21.28 -22.03 -21.52
CA ASP A 68 -22.58 -22.67 -21.29
C ASP A 68 -22.79 -23.15 -19.83
N ALA A 69 -21.83 -22.86 -18.94
CA ALA A 69 -21.96 -23.19 -17.52
C ALA A 69 -23.05 -22.32 -16.85
N PRO A 70 -23.71 -22.80 -15.78
CA PRO A 70 -24.70 -22.00 -15.07
C PRO A 70 -24.09 -20.71 -14.50
N LEU A 71 -24.88 -19.65 -14.41
CA LEU A 71 -24.49 -18.48 -13.64
C LEU A 71 -24.50 -18.83 -12.15
N PHE A 72 -23.71 -18.11 -11.36
CA PHE A 72 -23.76 -18.29 -9.91
C PHE A 72 -25.18 -18.11 -9.36
N GLN A 73 -25.94 -17.16 -9.93
CA GLN A 73 -27.32 -16.85 -9.55
C GLN A 73 -28.25 -18.07 -9.67
N ASP A 74 -28.04 -18.90 -10.71
CA ASP A 74 -28.86 -20.07 -11.01
C ASP A 74 -28.66 -21.20 -9.99
N VAL A 75 -27.49 -21.24 -9.35
CA VAL A 75 -27.11 -22.26 -8.36
C VAL A 75 -26.98 -21.72 -6.94
N ALA A 76 -27.24 -20.42 -6.74
CA ALA A 76 -27.02 -19.73 -5.47
C ALA A 76 -27.83 -20.33 -4.32
N ALA A 77 -29.11 -20.65 -4.56
CA ALA A 77 -29.98 -21.27 -3.56
C ALA A 77 -29.43 -22.64 -3.11
N LYS A 78 -29.03 -23.49 -4.05
CA LYS A 78 -28.44 -24.80 -3.75
C LYS A 78 -27.12 -24.67 -2.98
N ILE A 79 -26.25 -23.74 -3.37
CA ILE A 79 -24.99 -23.47 -2.67
C ILE A 79 -25.28 -22.95 -1.26
N PHE A 80 -26.24 -22.04 -1.10
CA PHE A 80 -26.66 -21.55 0.20
C PHE A 80 -27.13 -22.69 1.11
N ASP A 81 -28.02 -23.56 0.64
CA ASP A 81 -28.55 -24.70 1.40
C ASP A 81 -27.45 -25.69 1.83
N LEU A 82 -26.42 -25.87 0.99
CA LEU A 82 -25.25 -26.70 1.31
C LEU A 82 -24.32 -26.06 2.35
N LEU A 83 -24.31 -24.73 2.47
CA LEU A 83 -23.42 -24.00 3.37
C LEU A 83 -24.08 -23.52 4.65
N ASP A 84 -25.40 -23.38 4.64
CA ASP A 84 -26.15 -22.85 5.77
C ASP A 84 -26.06 -23.80 6.99
N GLU A 85 -26.04 -23.20 8.18
CA GLU A 85 -25.85 -23.87 9.48
C GLU A 85 -24.61 -24.78 9.60
N ARG A 86 -23.63 -24.65 8.70
CA ARG A 86 -22.40 -25.46 8.68
C ARG A 86 -21.16 -24.63 8.91
N ILE A 87 -20.10 -25.29 9.38
CA ILE A 87 -18.78 -24.65 9.52
C ILE A 87 -18.09 -24.67 8.17
N PHE A 88 -17.72 -23.51 7.66
CA PHE A 88 -17.02 -23.36 6.38
C PHE A 88 -15.53 -23.68 6.55
N VAL A 89 -15.03 -24.68 5.82
CA VAL A 89 -13.66 -25.17 5.92
C VAL A 89 -13.00 -25.05 4.55
N ALA A 90 -11.80 -24.46 4.49
CA ALA A 90 -11.05 -24.40 3.23
C ALA A 90 -9.54 -24.23 3.48
N HIS A 91 -8.72 -24.50 2.46
CA HIS A 91 -7.28 -24.40 2.51
C HIS A 91 -6.80 -22.99 2.15
N ASN A 92 -6.70 -22.12 3.17
CA ASN A 92 -6.66 -20.65 3.06
C ASN A 92 -8.06 -20.00 3.02
N VAL A 93 -8.91 -20.41 3.97
CA VAL A 93 -10.36 -20.13 4.07
C VAL A 93 -10.85 -18.73 3.75
N ASN A 94 -10.05 -17.69 3.94
CA ASN A 94 -10.48 -16.32 3.65
C ASN A 94 -10.58 -16.02 2.16
N PHE A 95 -9.86 -16.77 1.32
CA PHE A 95 -9.99 -16.66 -0.13
C PHE A 95 -11.37 -17.14 -0.56
N ASP A 96 -11.63 -18.42 -0.39
CA ASP A 96 -12.86 -19.09 -0.82
C ASP A 96 -14.09 -18.43 -0.20
N TYR A 97 -14.06 -18.20 1.11
CA TYR A 97 -15.16 -17.56 1.83
C TYR A 97 -15.48 -16.17 1.27
N SER A 98 -14.47 -15.37 0.89
CA SER A 98 -14.72 -14.01 0.41
C SER A 98 -15.47 -13.96 -0.93
N PHE A 99 -15.20 -14.91 -1.82
CA PHE A 99 -15.88 -15.04 -3.11
C PHE A 99 -17.28 -15.60 -2.93
N VAL A 100 -17.42 -16.70 -2.17
CA VAL A 100 -18.71 -17.33 -1.89
C VAL A 100 -19.65 -16.34 -1.19
N HIS A 101 -19.16 -15.64 -0.17
CA HIS A 101 -19.94 -14.61 0.53
C HIS A 101 -20.34 -13.45 -0.39
N ALA A 102 -19.42 -12.96 -1.23
CA ALA A 102 -19.73 -11.87 -2.15
C ALA A 102 -20.80 -12.29 -3.17
N GLN A 103 -20.65 -13.45 -3.80
CA GLN A 103 -21.59 -13.90 -4.83
C GLN A 103 -22.95 -14.33 -4.25
N LEU A 104 -22.99 -14.94 -3.06
CA LEU A 104 -24.26 -15.19 -2.35
C LEU A 104 -24.97 -13.89 -2.00
N LYS A 105 -24.23 -12.88 -1.53
CA LYS A 105 -24.78 -11.56 -1.24
C LYS A 105 -25.33 -10.88 -2.49
N ASP A 106 -24.61 -10.93 -3.60
CA ASP A 106 -25.06 -10.40 -4.90
C ASP A 106 -26.32 -11.14 -5.40
N ALA A 107 -26.46 -12.42 -5.09
CA ALA A 107 -27.64 -13.24 -5.38
C ALA A 107 -28.79 -13.07 -4.35
N GLY A 108 -28.64 -12.19 -3.34
CA GLY A 108 -29.69 -11.87 -2.37
C GLY A 108 -29.69 -12.66 -1.06
N PHE A 109 -28.67 -13.47 -0.79
CA PHE A 109 -28.54 -14.26 0.44
C PHE A 109 -27.62 -13.56 1.46
N ASP A 110 -28.10 -13.31 2.69
CA ASP A 110 -27.22 -12.90 3.82
C ASP A 110 -26.64 -14.13 4.51
N TRP A 111 -25.53 -14.63 3.98
CA TRP A 111 -24.87 -15.82 4.51
C TRP A 111 -23.65 -15.47 5.37
N LYS A 112 -23.57 -16.07 6.55
CA LYS A 112 -22.40 -16.02 7.43
C LYS A 112 -22.16 -17.37 8.09
N ALA A 113 -20.92 -17.84 8.07
CA ALA A 113 -20.55 -19.10 8.71
C ALA A 113 -19.30 -18.96 9.59
N PRO A 114 -19.18 -19.73 10.69
CA PRO A 114 -17.91 -19.97 11.35
C PRO A 114 -16.89 -20.56 10.34
N LYS A 115 -15.63 -20.16 10.45
CA LYS A 115 -14.59 -20.52 9.47
C LYS A 115 -13.48 -21.33 10.11
N LEU A 116 -13.03 -22.39 9.42
CA LEU A 116 -11.82 -23.13 9.77
C LEU A 116 -10.84 -23.12 8.59
N CYS A 117 -9.58 -22.80 8.89
CA CYS A 117 -8.51 -22.78 7.90
C CYS A 117 -7.61 -24.00 8.09
N THR A 118 -7.58 -24.91 7.11
CA THR A 118 -6.76 -26.12 7.23
C THR A 118 -5.27 -25.82 7.25
N VAL A 119 -4.80 -24.71 6.69
CA VAL A 119 -3.41 -24.22 6.84
C VAL A 119 -3.08 -23.95 8.32
N ARG A 120 -3.97 -23.26 9.04
CA ARG A 120 -3.75 -22.89 10.45
C ARG A 120 -3.84 -24.11 11.36
N LEU A 121 -4.83 -24.97 11.12
CA LEU A 121 -4.98 -26.22 11.84
C LEU A 121 -3.79 -27.16 11.57
N ALA A 122 -3.35 -27.29 10.32
CA ALA A 122 -2.19 -28.12 9.99
C ALA A 122 -0.90 -27.60 10.64
N ARG A 123 -0.69 -26.28 10.74
CA ARG A 123 0.45 -25.73 11.48
C ARG A 123 0.43 -26.05 12.97
N LYS A 124 -0.75 -26.10 13.57
CA LYS A 124 -0.94 -26.45 14.98
C LYS A 124 -0.69 -27.95 15.21
N PHE A 125 -1.30 -28.81 14.42
CA PHE A 125 -1.28 -30.27 14.65
C PHE A 125 -0.12 -31.00 13.95
N PHE A 126 0.48 -30.39 12.93
CA PHE A 126 1.63 -30.92 12.19
C PHE A 126 2.73 -29.86 12.09
N SER A 127 3.27 -29.44 13.24
CA SER A 127 4.32 -28.41 13.32
C SER A 127 5.64 -28.87 12.68
N GLY A 128 6.42 -27.92 12.15
CA GLY A 128 7.79 -28.18 11.66
C GLY A 128 7.89 -28.64 10.19
N LEU A 129 6.79 -28.59 9.42
CA LEU A 129 6.81 -28.95 8.01
C LEU A 129 7.42 -27.85 7.12
N PRO A 130 8.09 -28.21 6.02
CA PRO A 130 8.80 -27.26 5.16
C PRO A 130 7.86 -26.29 4.40
N SER A 131 6.59 -26.65 4.23
CA SER A 131 5.57 -25.79 3.64
C SER A 131 4.17 -26.26 4.02
N TYR A 132 3.24 -25.31 4.11
CA TYR A 132 1.82 -25.57 4.37
C TYR A 132 0.92 -25.20 3.20
N SER A 133 1.48 -24.98 2.01
CA SER A 133 0.71 -24.93 0.76
C SER A 133 0.15 -26.32 0.44
N LEU A 134 -1.10 -26.42 0.00
CA LEU A 134 -1.83 -27.69 -0.17
C LEU A 134 -0.97 -28.79 -0.79
N GLY A 135 -0.43 -28.58 -1.99
CA GLY A 135 0.39 -29.60 -2.66
C GLY A 135 1.62 -30.08 -1.86
N LYS A 136 2.38 -29.16 -1.24
CA LYS A 136 3.54 -29.57 -0.44
C LYS A 136 3.14 -30.23 0.87
N LEU A 137 2.05 -29.76 1.47
CA LEU A 137 1.51 -30.33 2.71
C LEU A 137 0.97 -31.74 2.46
N CYS A 138 0.25 -31.94 1.36
CA CYS A 138 -0.21 -33.24 0.91
C CYS A 138 0.96 -34.20 0.71
N ASN A 139 2.03 -33.76 0.04
CA ASN A 139 3.25 -34.56 -0.10
C ASN A 139 3.87 -34.93 1.25
N SER A 140 4.01 -33.97 2.18
CA SER A 140 4.57 -34.22 3.51
C SER A 140 3.72 -35.17 4.36
N LEU A 141 2.41 -35.22 4.14
CA LEU A 141 1.46 -36.04 4.91
C LEU A 141 1.00 -37.30 4.17
N ASN A 142 1.63 -37.63 3.03
CA ASN A 142 1.26 -38.73 2.14
C ASN A 142 -0.24 -38.71 1.78
N ILE A 143 -0.74 -37.54 1.38
CA ILE A 143 -2.08 -37.34 0.83
C ILE A 143 -1.96 -37.30 -0.69
N LYS A 144 -2.72 -38.15 -1.37
CA LYS A 144 -2.80 -38.13 -2.84
C LYS A 144 -3.49 -36.83 -3.28
N LEU A 145 -2.87 -36.09 -4.18
CA LEU A 145 -3.45 -34.90 -4.81
C LEU A 145 -3.56 -35.17 -6.30
N GLU A 146 -4.79 -35.38 -6.77
CA GLU A 146 -5.12 -35.57 -8.18
C GLU A 146 -5.77 -34.30 -8.74
N ASN A 147 -5.59 -34.03 -10.03
CA ASN A 147 -6.19 -32.87 -10.71
C ASN A 147 -5.96 -31.54 -9.99
N ARG A 148 -4.72 -31.29 -9.57
CA ARG A 148 -4.32 -30.07 -8.86
C ARG A 148 -4.77 -28.81 -9.61
N HIS A 149 -5.30 -27.82 -8.87
CA HIS A 149 -5.91 -26.59 -9.39
C HIS A 149 -7.21 -26.81 -10.18
N ARG A 150 -7.90 -27.90 -9.84
CA ARG A 150 -9.34 -28.03 -10.05
C ARG A 150 -9.98 -28.02 -8.68
N ALA A 151 -11.11 -27.32 -8.54
CA ALA A 151 -11.75 -27.13 -7.24
C ALA A 151 -12.03 -28.47 -6.55
N ALA A 152 -12.52 -29.48 -7.29
CA ALA A 152 -12.78 -30.79 -6.70
C ALA A 152 -11.52 -31.53 -6.25
N GLY A 153 -10.45 -31.51 -7.04
CA GLY A 153 -9.20 -32.18 -6.68
C GLY A 153 -8.56 -31.58 -5.41
N ASP A 154 -8.58 -30.25 -5.32
CA ASP A 154 -8.05 -29.52 -4.17
C ASP A 154 -8.97 -29.65 -2.93
N ALA A 155 -10.30 -29.66 -3.12
CA ALA A 155 -11.26 -29.93 -2.05
C ALA A 155 -11.16 -31.35 -1.49
N GLU A 156 -11.01 -32.38 -2.33
CA GLU A 156 -10.82 -33.77 -1.89
C GLU A 156 -9.55 -33.96 -1.07
N ALA A 157 -8.44 -33.39 -1.54
CA ALA A 157 -7.21 -33.39 -0.77
C ALA A 157 -7.37 -32.64 0.57
N THR A 158 -8.16 -31.56 0.57
CA THR A 158 -8.49 -30.81 1.78
C THR A 158 -9.37 -31.61 2.74
N VAL A 159 -10.30 -32.43 2.25
CA VAL A 159 -11.08 -33.39 3.06
C VAL A 159 -10.15 -34.37 3.76
N VAL A 160 -9.24 -35.03 3.04
CA VAL A 160 -8.30 -36.00 3.63
C VAL A 160 -7.37 -35.33 4.64
N LEU A 161 -6.91 -34.11 4.34
CA LEU A 161 -6.12 -33.30 5.28
C LEU A 161 -6.94 -32.99 6.54
N PHE A 162 -8.18 -32.58 6.39
CA PHE A 162 -9.06 -32.24 7.50
C PHE A 162 -9.39 -33.46 8.37
N GLU A 163 -9.62 -34.63 7.79
CA GLU A 163 -9.77 -35.89 8.53
C GLU A 163 -8.50 -36.25 9.33
N LYS A 164 -7.30 -36.05 8.76
CA LYS A 164 -6.04 -36.23 9.49
C LYS A 164 -5.91 -35.24 10.66
N ILE A 165 -6.34 -34.00 10.48
CA ILE A 165 -6.38 -32.99 11.54
C ILE A 165 -7.34 -33.41 12.65
N LEU A 166 -8.57 -33.82 12.31
CA LEU A 166 -9.58 -34.27 13.29
C LEU A 166 -9.07 -35.46 14.12
N LYS A 167 -8.31 -36.36 13.51
CA LYS A 167 -7.67 -37.48 14.22
C LYS A 167 -6.59 -37.04 15.22
N GLN A 168 -5.96 -35.88 15.02
CA GLN A 168 -4.96 -35.31 15.94
C GLN A 168 -5.58 -34.41 17.01
N ASP A 169 -6.80 -33.92 16.82
CA ASP A 169 -7.49 -33.01 17.74
C ASP A 169 -8.04 -33.73 18.98
N LYS A 170 -7.15 -34.20 19.86
CA LYS A 170 -7.50 -34.95 21.08
C LYS A 170 -8.17 -34.09 22.16
N ASP A 171 -7.92 -32.78 22.15
CA ASP A 171 -8.38 -31.83 23.18
C ASP A 171 -9.64 -31.04 22.77
N ASP A 172 -10.30 -31.45 21.67
CA ASP A 172 -11.51 -30.81 21.13
C ASP A 172 -11.33 -29.31 20.80
N PHE A 173 -10.12 -28.93 20.37
CA PHE A 173 -9.76 -27.55 20.06
C PHE A 173 -10.63 -26.98 18.92
N ILE A 174 -10.98 -27.79 17.93
CA ILE A 174 -11.82 -27.36 16.80
C ILE A 174 -13.23 -27.00 17.26
N SER A 175 -13.81 -27.77 18.19
CA SER A 175 -15.13 -27.45 18.73
C SER A 175 -15.11 -26.20 19.61
N GLN A 176 -14.01 -25.94 20.32
CA GLN A 176 -13.84 -24.74 21.15
C GLN A 176 -13.58 -23.48 20.31
N SER A 177 -12.70 -23.56 19.32
CA SER A 177 -12.36 -22.44 18.41
C SER A 177 -13.56 -21.98 17.57
N THR A 178 -14.50 -22.88 17.28
CA THR A 178 -15.75 -22.55 16.56
C THR A 178 -16.85 -21.97 17.45
N LYS A 179 -16.74 -22.06 18.79
CA LYS A 179 -17.69 -21.43 19.74
C LYS A 179 -17.36 -19.96 20.02
N VAL A 180 -16.08 -19.58 19.93
CA VAL A 180 -15.64 -18.20 20.15
C VAL A 180 -15.85 -17.42 18.85
N LYS A 181 -16.68 -16.36 18.89
CA LYS A 181 -16.90 -15.45 17.75
C LYS A 181 -15.55 -14.93 17.20
N SER A 182 -15.05 -15.60 16.14
CA SER A 182 -14.15 -15.09 15.09
C SER A 182 -13.04 -14.10 15.52
N LYS A 183 -12.21 -14.41 16.53
CA LYS A 183 -10.98 -13.65 16.81
C LYS A 183 -9.74 -14.14 16.05
N GLU A 184 -9.82 -15.33 15.47
CA GLU A 184 -8.68 -16.11 15.02
C GLU A 184 -7.99 -15.67 13.70
N GLN A 185 -8.27 -14.49 13.16
CA GLN A 185 -7.83 -14.13 11.80
C GLN A 185 -6.71 -13.10 11.71
N ARG A 186 -5.75 -13.07 12.64
CA ARG A 186 -4.90 -11.86 12.77
C ARG A 186 -3.43 -11.96 12.34
N LEU A 187 -2.71 -13.08 12.46
CA LEU A 187 -1.24 -13.04 12.34
C LEU A 187 -0.58 -14.26 11.65
N PRO A 188 0.56 -14.06 10.95
CA PRO A 188 1.47 -15.14 10.57
C PRO A 188 2.11 -15.81 11.79
N ASN A 189 2.39 -17.11 11.70
CA ASN A 189 2.88 -17.94 12.81
C ASN A 189 4.24 -17.55 13.42
N HIS A 190 5.03 -16.74 12.72
CA HIS A 190 6.37 -16.33 13.13
C HIS A 190 6.40 -14.95 13.82
N ILE A 191 5.25 -14.31 14.00
CA ILE A 191 5.14 -13.04 14.72
C ILE A 191 4.32 -13.32 15.98
N GLU A 192 4.96 -13.17 17.14
CA GLU A 192 4.28 -13.38 18.41
C GLU A 192 3.11 -12.41 18.58
N GLU A 193 2.02 -12.90 19.16
CA GLU A 193 0.79 -12.12 19.36
C GLU A 193 1.05 -10.85 20.18
N GLU A 194 1.99 -10.93 21.13
CA GLU A 194 2.45 -9.82 21.97
C GLU A 194 3.08 -8.67 21.18
N VAL A 195 3.75 -8.94 20.06
CA VAL A 195 4.33 -7.91 19.19
C VAL A 195 3.21 -7.11 18.53
N PHE A 196 2.14 -7.78 18.09
CA PHE A 196 1.01 -7.10 17.46
C PHE A 196 0.14 -6.35 18.47
N GLU A 197 -0.06 -6.89 19.67
CA GLU A 197 -0.88 -6.23 20.68
C GLU A 197 -0.26 -4.90 21.15
N ARG A 198 1.08 -4.81 21.14
CA ARG A 198 1.84 -3.58 21.44
C ARG A 198 1.76 -2.50 20.36
N LEU A 199 1.24 -2.80 19.17
CA LEU A 199 1.14 -1.79 18.11
C LEU A 199 0.08 -0.74 18.45
N PRO A 200 0.38 0.56 18.30
CA PRO A 200 -0.55 1.60 18.65
C PRO A 200 -1.63 1.77 17.57
N THR A 201 -2.73 2.40 17.94
CA THR A 201 -3.80 2.80 17.01
C THR A 201 -3.64 4.24 16.50
N SER A 202 -2.56 4.91 16.88
CA SER A 202 -2.18 6.27 16.49
C SER A 202 -1.43 6.30 15.15
N ALA A 203 -1.18 7.52 14.67
CA ALA A 203 -0.48 7.77 13.43
C ALA A 203 1.04 7.64 13.61
N GLY A 204 1.71 7.05 12.61
CA GLY A 204 3.16 6.91 12.60
C GLY A 204 3.67 5.98 11.53
N ILE A 205 4.92 5.56 11.70
CA ILE A 205 5.57 4.58 10.85
C ILE A 205 5.61 3.20 11.51
N TYR A 206 5.53 2.16 10.70
CA TYR A 206 5.81 0.78 11.09
C TYR A 206 6.95 0.25 10.22
N ILE A 207 7.77 -0.58 10.84
CA ILE A 207 9.04 -1.05 10.31
C ILE A 207 9.00 -2.57 10.36
N PHE A 208 9.25 -3.22 9.22
CA PHE A 208 9.42 -4.66 9.19
C PHE A 208 10.90 -5.01 9.10
N LEU A 209 11.32 -5.91 9.98
CA LEU A 209 12.70 -6.38 10.08
C LEU A 209 12.77 -7.85 9.71
N ASN A 210 13.89 -8.26 9.12
CA ASN A 210 14.18 -9.66 8.89
C ASN A 210 14.82 -10.34 10.10
N GLN A 211 15.14 -11.63 9.97
CA GLN A 211 15.74 -12.43 11.04
C GLN A 211 17.08 -11.85 11.57
N GLN A 212 17.84 -11.14 10.74
CA GLN A 212 19.10 -10.49 11.14
C GLN A 212 18.89 -9.08 11.73
N GLY A 213 17.64 -8.64 11.96
CA GLY A 213 17.34 -7.30 12.43
C GLY A 213 17.50 -6.21 11.36
N LYS A 214 17.63 -6.56 10.08
CA LYS A 214 17.73 -5.59 8.99
C LYS A 214 16.34 -5.08 8.60
N ILE A 215 16.20 -3.76 8.47
CA ILE A 215 14.98 -3.12 7.98
C ILE A 215 14.76 -3.50 6.50
N ILE A 216 13.67 -4.21 6.22
CA ILE A 216 13.30 -4.65 4.86
C ILE A 216 12.16 -3.84 4.27
N TYR A 217 11.34 -3.21 5.12
CA TYR A 217 10.24 -2.35 4.72
C TYR A 217 9.90 -1.31 5.79
N VAL A 218 9.51 -0.12 5.36
CA VAL A 218 8.98 0.95 6.21
C VAL A 218 7.69 1.45 5.58
N GLY A 219 6.63 1.61 6.35
CA GLY A 219 5.39 2.20 5.86
C GLY A 219 4.78 3.15 6.88
N LYS A 220 3.92 4.06 6.42
CA LYS A 220 3.12 4.97 7.28
C LYS A 220 1.67 4.54 7.44
N ALA A 221 1.05 5.02 8.51
CA ALA A 221 -0.38 4.83 8.79
C ALA A 221 -0.94 5.93 9.68
N ILE A 222 -2.23 6.24 9.54
CA ILE A 222 -3.01 6.96 10.56
C ILE A 222 -3.33 6.05 11.76
N ASN A 223 -3.45 4.74 11.50
CA ASN A 223 -3.63 3.71 12.53
C ASN A 223 -2.66 2.56 12.25
N ILE A 224 -1.55 2.54 12.98
CA ILE A 224 -0.46 1.57 12.78
C ILE A 224 -0.99 0.13 12.90
N LYS A 225 -1.67 -0.21 13.99
CA LYS A 225 -2.19 -1.56 14.25
C LYS A 225 -3.08 -2.06 13.11
N LYS A 226 -4.04 -1.25 12.65
CA LYS A 226 -4.95 -1.58 11.53
C LYS A 226 -4.17 -1.74 10.23
N ARG A 227 -3.20 -0.86 9.95
CA ARG A 227 -2.44 -0.90 8.69
C ARG A 227 -1.52 -2.10 8.62
N VAL A 228 -0.84 -2.44 9.72
CA VAL A 228 -0.01 -3.63 9.85
C VAL A 228 -0.84 -4.90 9.66
N LEU A 229 -2.03 -4.98 10.29
CA LEU A 229 -2.96 -6.08 10.06
C LEU A 229 -3.33 -6.22 8.58
N GLY A 230 -3.51 -5.09 7.88
CA GLY A 230 -3.73 -5.03 6.44
C GLY A 230 -2.64 -5.70 5.59
N HIS A 231 -1.40 -5.78 6.08
CA HIS A 231 -0.33 -6.47 5.35
C HIS A 231 -0.45 -7.99 5.42
N PHE A 232 -1.02 -8.51 6.51
CA PHE A 232 -1.18 -9.95 6.75
C PHE A 232 -2.57 -10.46 6.38
N THR A 233 -3.50 -9.55 6.13
CA THR A 233 -4.85 -9.84 5.64
C THR A 233 -4.92 -9.60 4.12
N GLY A 234 -5.70 -10.39 3.41
CA GLY A 234 -5.89 -10.27 1.95
C GLY A 234 -5.05 -11.23 1.10
N ASN A 235 -5.62 -11.62 -0.05
CA ASN A 235 -5.23 -12.79 -0.84
C ASN A 235 -4.32 -12.50 -2.05
N ASN A 236 -3.51 -11.43 -2.00
CA ASN A 236 -2.55 -11.19 -3.08
C ASN A 236 -1.43 -12.24 -3.03
N SER A 237 -1.47 -13.20 -3.94
CA SER A 237 -0.64 -14.40 -3.98
C SER A 237 0.68 -14.24 -4.75
N THR A 238 1.02 -13.03 -5.21
CA THR A 238 2.27 -12.80 -5.96
C THR A 238 3.49 -13.35 -5.21
N LEU A 239 4.40 -14.02 -5.93
CA LEU A 239 5.64 -14.57 -5.37
C LEU A 239 6.41 -13.52 -4.58
N ARG A 240 6.44 -12.27 -5.07
CA ARG A 240 7.05 -11.13 -4.41
C ARG A 240 6.45 -10.84 -3.03
N ARG A 241 5.12 -10.94 -2.89
CA ARG A 241 4.43 -10.74 -1.62
C ARG A 241 4.62 -11.93 -0.66
N GLN A 242 4.61 -13.16 -1.17
CA GLN A 242 4.89 -14.33 -0.34
C GLN A 242 6.32 -14.28 0.21
N GLN A 243 7.29 -13.91 -0.63
CA GLN A 243 8.68 -13.72 -0.21
C GLN A 243 8.80 -12.58 0.80
N PHE A 244 8.12 -11.45 0.55
CA PHE A 244 8.05 -10.35 1.50
C PHE A 244 7.54 -10.81 2.87
N LEU A 245 6.39 -11.50 2.94
CA LEU A 245 5.80 -11.97 4.20
C LEU A 245 6.66 -13.01 4.93
N LYS A 246 7.43 -13.82 4.19
CA LYS A 246 8.38 -14.79 4.77
C LYS A 246 9.63 -14.12 5.35
N GLU A 247 10.05 -12.99 4.78
CA GLU A 247 11.22 -12.26 5.25
C GLU A 247 10.91 -11.39 6.48
N ILE A 248 9.64 -11.14 6.82
CA ILE A 248 9.27 -10.42 8.05
C ILE A 248 9.45 -11.35 9.25
N TYR A 249 10.30 -10.94 10.19
CA TYR A 249 10.56 -11.66 11.44
C TYR A 249 10.17 -10.84 12.68
N SER A 250 10.30 -9.52 12.61
CA SER A 250 9.90 -8.60 13.67
C SER A 250 9.22 -7.36 13.11
N ILE A 251 8.40 -6.72 13.94
CA ILE A 251 7.69 -5.48 13.64
C ILE A 251 8.07 -4.46 14.71
N ASP A 252 8.52 -3.31 14.27
CA ASP A 252 8.78 -2.15 15.11
C ASP A 252 7.92 -0.97 14.62
N TYR A 253 7.83 0.10 15.40
CA TYR A 253 7.04 1.27 15.06
C TYR A 253 7.57 2.53 15.72
N GLN A 254 7.21 3.68 15.13
CA GLN A 254 7.39 4.97 15.77
C GLN A 254 6.13 5.81 15.54
N GLU A 255 5.53 6.25 16.64
CA GLU A 255 4.42 7.20 16.61
C GLU A 255 4.92 8.55 16.11
N SER A 256 4.03 9.30 15.47
CA SER A 256 4.36 10.57 14.81
C SER A 256 3.50 11.75 15.27
N GLY A 257 2.43 11.50 16.01
CA GLY A 257 1.43 12.50 16.39
C GLY A 257 0.49 12.93 15.27
N THR A 258 1.02 13.17 14.07
CA THR A 258 0.26 13.65 12.91
C THR A 258 0.52 12.83 11.66
N GLU A 259 -0.46 12.86 10.75
CA GLU A 259 -0.30 12.23 9.44
C GLU A 259 0.90 12.81 8.68
N LEU A 260 1.03 14.15 8.58
CA LEU A 260 2.16 14.79 7.91
C LEU A 260 3.50 14.28 8.45
N MET A 261 3.68 14.25 9.77
CA MET A 261 4.91 13.77 10.38
C MET A 261 5.18 12.30 10.02
N ALA A 262 4.16 11.42 10.01
CA ALA A 262 4.30 10.04 9.54
C ALA A 262 4.79 9.94 8.07
N PHE A 263 4.29 10.81 7.19
CA PHE A 263 4.74 10.88 5.79
C PHE A 263 6.22 11.28 5.69
N LEU A 264 6.65 12.29 6.45
CA LEU A 264 8.03 12.79 6.42
C LEU A 264 9.00 11.79 7.06
N MET A 265 8.64 11.18 8.19
CA MET A 265 9.40 10.11 8.83
C MET A 265 9.57 8.91 7.90
N GLU A 266 8.51 8.46 7.21
CA GLU A 266 8.60 7.34 6.24
C GLU A 266 9.63 7.65 5.14
N CYS A 267 9.60 8.86 4.60
CA CYS A 267 10.55 9.30 3.57
C CYS A 267 12.00 9.30 4.09
N HIS A 268 12.21 9.85 5.29
CA HIS A 268 13.52 9.89 5.93
C HIS A 268 14.07 8.47 6.17
N TYR A 269 13.27 7.58 6.77
CA TYR A 269 13.68 6.20 7.06
C TYR A 269 13.97 5.39 5.79
N ILE A 270 13.17 5.55 4.74
CA ILE A 270 13.42 4.86 3.46
C ILE A 270 14.72 5.33 2.82
N LYS A 271 15.03 6.63 2.89
CA LYS A 271 16.31 7.17 2.40
C LYS A 271 17.49 6.67 3.22
N LYS A 272 17.38 6.70 4.55
CA LYS A 272 18.45 6.33 5.49
C LYS A 272 18.80 4.84 5.42
N HIS A 273 17.79 3.96 5.37
CA HIS A 273 18.00 2.51 5.47
C HIS A 273 17.88 1.75 4.14
N TRP A 274 17.38 2.42 3.09
CA TRP A 274 17.20 1.85 1.74
C TRP A 274 16.52 0.46 1.68
N PRO A 275 15.40 0.24 2.39
CA PRO A 275 14.77 -1.07 2.56
C PRO A 275 14.40 -1.75 1.25
N ARG A 276 14.68 -3.05 1.12
CA ARG A 276 14.52 -3.83 -0.12
C ARG A 276 13.14 -3.64 -0.78
N TYR A 277 12.06 -3.61 0.01
CA TYR A 277 10.70 -3.61 -0.52
C TYR A 277 10.11 -2.21 -0.77
N ASN A 278 10.77 -1.12 -0.36
CA ASN A 278 10.31 0.26 -0.63
C ASN A 278 10.84 0.81 -1.96
N ALA A 279 10.35 0.31 -3.10
CA ALA A 279 10.87 0.76 -4.41
C ALA A 279 10.50 2.22 -4.76
N ALA A 280 9.26 2.64 -4.48
CA ALA A 280 8.70 3.90 -4.98
C ALA A 280 9.36 5.17 -4.41
N LEU A 281 9.76 5.16 -3.14
CA LEU A 281 10.32 6.32 -2.45
C LEU A 281 11.85 6.33 -2.39
N LYS A 282 12.52 5.35 -3.01
CA LYS A 282 14.00 5.29 -3.10
C LYS A 282 14.59 6.27 -4.11
N LYS A 283 13.83 6.60 -5.15
CA LYS A 283 14.23 7.48 -6.25
C LYS A 283 13.09 8.46 -6.53
N TYR A 284 13.00 9.47 -5.67
CA TYR A 284 12.06 10.56 -5.86
C TYR A 284 12.86 11.81 -6.26
N ASP A 285 13.45 11.72 -7.44
CA ASP A 285 14.21 12.82 -8.03
C ASP A 285 13.23 13.73 -8.79
N PRO A 286 13.35 15.06 -8.64
CA PRO A 286 12.56 15.99 -9.44
C PRO A 286 12.82 15.71 -10.93
N LYS A 287 11.75 15.66 -11.71
CA LYS A 287 11.83 15.34 -13.13
C LYS A 287 12.10 16.57 -13.98
N TYR A 288 11.74 17.74 -13.48
CA TYR A 288 11.83 19.00 -14.21
C TYR A 288 12.44 20.09 -13.33
N GLY A 289 13.01 21.12 -13.95
CA GLY A 289 13.61 22.23 -13.25
C GLY A 289 13.61 23.50 -14.08
N LEU A 290 13.57 24.63 -13.39
CA LEU A 290 13.76 25.97 -13.95
C LEU A 290 15.26 26.25 -14.02
N VAL A 291 15.77 26.55 -15.20
CA VAL A 291 17.16 26.94 -15.45
C VAL A 291 17.20 28.41 -15.85
N PHE A 292 18.18 29.11 -15.31
CA PHE A 292 18.52 30.50 -15.63
C PHE A 292 19.87 30.52 -16.38
N TYR A 293 19.94 31.25 -17.49
CA TYR A 293 21.17 31.42 -18.27
C TYR A 293 21.11 32.68 -19.12
N GLU A 294 22.27 33.17 -19.54
CA GLU A 294 22.41 34.26 -20.50
C GLU A 294 22.54 33.69 -21.92
N ASP A 295 21.82 34.27 -22.88
CA ASP A 295 21.91 33.88 -24.29
C ASP A 295 23.01 34.66 -25.04
N GLN A 296 23.23 34.32 -26.31
CA GLN A 296 24.27 34.94 -27.14
C GLN A 296 24.05 36.44 -27.42
N ASN A 297 22.83 36.93 -27.24
CA ASN A 297 22.47 38.34 -27.41
C ASN A 297 22.47 39.10 -26.08
N GLY A 298 22.91 38.46 -24.98
CA GLY A 298 22.97 39.05 -23.65
C GLY A 298 21.64 39.04 -22.88
N TYR A 299 20.58 38.40 -23.38
CA TYR A 299 19.31 38.30 -22.64
C TYR A 299 19.34 37.18 -21.62
N TYR A 300 18.82 37.45 -20.43
CA TYR A 300 18.57 36.45 -19.40
C TYR A 300 17.32 35.61 -19.69
N ARG A 301 17.49 34.29 -19.78
CA ARG A 301 16.45 33.35 -20.13
C ARG A 301 16.07 32.44 -18.97
N LEU A 302 14.77 32.16 -18.88
CA LEU A 302 14.19 31.19 -17.96
C LEU A 302 13.65 30.00 -18.74
N SER A 303 14.09 28.79 -18.42
CA SER A 303 13.71 27.59 -19.18
C SER A 303 13.35 26.43 -18.28
N ILE A 304 12.19 25.80 -18.52
CA ILE A 304 11.84 24.52 -17.91
C ILE A 304 12.44 23.39 -18.74
N CYS A 305 13.33 22.61 -18.13
CA CYS A 305 13.92 21.44 -18.76
C CYS A 305 13.73 20.18 -17.90
N LYS A 306 14.04 19.02 -18.48
CA LYS A 306 14.12 17.76 -17.73
C LYS A 306 15.41 17.74 -16.94
N VAL A 307 15.33 17.44 -15.64
CA VAL A 307 16.50 17.42 -14.76
C VAL A 307 17.28 16.13 -14.95
N ASN A 308 18.59 16.29 -15.09
CA ASN A 308 19.59 15.24 -15.02
C ASN A 308 20.65 15.63 -13.96
N LYS A 309 21.65 14.76 -13.72
CA LYS A 309 22.66 14.96 -12.65
C LYS A 309 23.43 16.28 -12.72
N ASN A 310 23.53 16.90 -13.90
CA ASN A 310 24.33 18.11 -14.12
C ASN A 310 23.47 19.32 -14.50
N THR A 311 22.15 19.25 -14.31
CA THR A 311 21.27 20.38 -14.64
C THR A 311 21.38 21.45 -13.56
N PRO A 312 21.82 22.69 -13.89
CA PRO A 312 21.93 23.79 -12.92
C PRO A 312 20.56 24.45 -12.74
N ALA A 313 19.58 23.69 -12.26
CA ALA A 313 18.24 24.21 -12.02
C ALA A 313 18.20 25.03 -10.72
N ILE A 314 17.65 26.24 -10.82
CA ILE A 314 17.41 27.17 -9.69
C ILE A 314 16.11 26.83 -8.94
N TYR A 315 15.21 26.07 -9.57
CA TYR A 315 13.99 25.55 -8.95
C TYR A 315 13.62 24.18 -9.53
N TYR A 316 12.95 23.32 -8.78
CA TYR A 316 12.67 21.92 -9.15
C TYR A 316 11.17 21.62 -9.13
N PHE A 317 10.74 20.66 -9.96
CA PHE A 317 9.35 20.22 -10.08
C PHE A 317 9.23 18.73 -10.37
N ASN A 318 8.11 18.11 -9.95
CA ASN A 318 7.82 16.71 -10.28
C ASN A 318 6.96 16.57 -11.54
N GLN A 319 6.07 17.54 -11.77
CA GLN A 319 5.09 17.53 -12.85
C GLN A 319 5.32 18.71 -13.80
N VAL A 320 5.04 18.49 -15.09
CA VAL A 320 5.17 19.54 -16.12
C VAL A 320 4.11 20.64 -15.92
N SER A 321 2.92 20.27 -15.47
CA SER A 321 1.84 21.23 -15.19
C SER A 321 2.24 22.23 -14.11
N GLU A 322 2.84 21.74 -13.02
CA GLU A 322 3.36 22.55 -11.91
C GLU A 322 4.42 23.55 -12.38
N SER A 323 5.42 23.08 -13.13
CA SER A 323 6.47 23.95 -13.67
C SER A 323 5.94 24.99 -14.66
N THR A 324 4.93 24.62 -15.44
CA THR A 324 4.27 25.52 -16.40
C THR A 324 3.51 26.64 -15.68
N THR A 325 2.69 26.29 -14.68
CA THR A 325 1.97 27.28 -13.87
C THR A 325 2.95 28.20 -13.13
N PHE A 326 4.01 27.64 -12.56
CA PHE A 326 5.03 28.42 -11.85
C PHE A 326 5.71 29.45 -12.76
N LEU A 327 6.18 29.04 -13.95
CA LEU A 327 6.81 29.96 -14.89
C LEU A 327 5.82 31.03 -15.40
N ARG A 328 4.55 30.67 -15.61
CA ARG A 328 3.50 31.66 -15.96
C ARG A 328 3.31 32.71 -14.87
N ASN A 329 3.28 32.30 -13.61
CA ASN A 329 3.15 33.24 -12.50
C ASN A 329 4.37 34.17 -12.43
N LEU A 330 5.60 33.63 -12.55
CA LEU A 330 6.81 34.48 -12.63
C LEU A 330 6.77 35.48 -13.78
N ILE A 331 6.33 35.05 -14.96
CA ILE A 331 6.17 35.92 -16.13
C ILE A 331 5.20 37.06 -15.82
N ASN A 332 4.07 36.78 -15.20
CA ASN A 332 3.06 37.78 -14.87
C ASN A 332 3.52 38.71 -13.73
N ASP A 333 4.04 38.15 -12.64
CA ASP A 333 4.39 38.88 -11.42
C ASP A 333 5.56 39.86 -11.63
N TYR A 334 6.48 39.53 -12.55
CA TYR A 334 7.66 40.35 -12.86
C TYR A 334 7.61 40.96 -14.27
N GLU A 335 6.47 40.85 -14.96
CA GLU A 335 6.26 41.36 -16.32
C GLU A 335 7.38 40.94 -17.31
N LEU A 336 7.74 39.65 -17.28
CA LEU A 336 8.79 39.12 -18.14
C LEU A 336 8.26 38.92 -19.56
N ASN A 337 9.11 39.15 -20.56
CA ASN A 337 8.77 38.81 -21.94
C ASN A 337 8.75 37.28 -22.11
N SER A 338 7.58 36.75 -22.43
CA SER A 338 7.34 35.31 -22.57
C SER A 338 8.06 34.68 -23.77
N GLN A 339 8.55 35.45 -24.75
CA GLN A 339 9.39 34.94 -25.86
C GLN A 339 10.80 34.54 -25.38
N LEU A 340 11.26 35.11 -24.26
CA LEU A 340 12.55 34.82 -23.65
C LEU A 340 12.44 33.73 -22.56
N CYS A 341 11.25 33.16 -22.39
CA CYS A 341 10.94 32.08 -21.45
C CYS A 341 10.53 30.79 -22.20
N SER A 342 11.01 29.64 -21.75
CA SER A 342 10.77 28.35 -22.42
C SER A 342 10.09 27.32 -21.51
N TYR A 343 9.05 26.66 -22.02
CA TYR A 343 8.38 25.55 -21.34
C TYR A 343 8.93 24.19 -21.80
N PHE A 344 8.76 23.14 -20.99
CA PHE A 344 9.26 21.80 -21.29
C PHE A 344 8.67 21.19 -22.58
N GLN A 345 7.40 21.51 -22.88
CA GLN A 345 6.73 21.13 -24.13
C GLN A 345 6.19 22.39 -24.80
N SER A 346 6.68 22.68 -26.00
CA SER A 346 6.17 23.80 -26.83
C SER A 346 4.65 23.68 -27.08
N ALA A 347 4.10 22.46 -27.04
CA ALA A 347 2.68 22.17 -27.21
C ALA A 347 1.76 22.67 -26.08
N ALA A 348 2.29 22.92 -24.87
CA ALA A 348 1.49 23.30 -23.68
C ALA A 348 1.05 24.77 -23.66
N THR A 349 1.66 25.60 -24.53
CA THR A 349 1.25 26.98 -24.77
C THR A 349 0.10 26.97 -25.79
N PRO A 350 -1.10 27.50 -25.47
CA PRO A 350 -2.19 27.65 -26.44
C PRO A 350 -1.73 28.34 -27.74
N LEU A 351 -2.27 27.91 -28.88
CA LEU A 351 -1.88 28.43 -30.20
C LEU A 351 -1.97 29.96 -30.30
N ILE A 352 -2.99 30.56 -29.68
CA ILE A 352 -3.21 32.02 -29.62
C ILE A 352 -2.05 32.74 -28.93
N GLU A 353 -1.51 32.15 -27.87
CA GLU A 353 -0.41 32.71 -27.09
C GLU A 353 0.91 32.58 -27.87
N ARG A 354 1.10 31.51 -28.66
CA ARG A 354 2.23 31.36 -29.60
C ARG A 354 2.23 32.37 -30.75
N ILE A 355 1.06 32.81 -31.20
CA ILE A 355 0.89 33.81 -32.28
C ILE A 355 1.11 35.24 -31.76
N ARG A 356 0.90 35.49 -30.46
CA ARG A 356 1.21 36.79 -29.79
C ARG A 356 2.69 36.97 -29.49
N LEU A 357 3.34 35.91 -28.98
CA LEU A 357 4.78 35.66 -29.17
C LEU A 357 5.07 35.71 -30.70
N GLN A 358 6.25 35.62 -31.29
CA GLN A 358 6.45 35.87 -32.75
C GLN A 358 6.17 37.30 -33.26
N ASN A 359 5.13 38.03 -32.82
CA ASN A 359 4.78 39.36 -33.33
C ASN A 359 5.19 40.54 -32.42
N ASP A 360 5.59 40.28 -31.17
CA ASP A 360 6.11 41.31 -30.27
C ASP A 360 7.59 41.61 -30.52
N GLN A 361 7.94 42.90 -30.52
CA GLN A 361 9.32 43.39 -30.52
C GLN A 361 9.99 43.00 -29.19
N LEU A 362 11.25 42.55 -29.25
CA LEU A 362 12.01 42.21 -28.04
C LEU A 362 12.15 43.44 -27.12
N PRO A 363 12.08 43.24 -25.79
CA PRO A 363 12.18 44.33 -24.83
C PRO A 363 13.59 44.93 -24.82
N GLU A 364 13.74 46.13 -24.26
CA GLU A 364 15.05 46.73 -24.02
C GLU A 364 15.86 45.85 -23.05
N LEU A 365 17.10 45.54 -23.44
CA LEU A 365 17.91 44.47 -22.85
C LEU A 365 18.20 44.70 -21.36
N GLU A 366 18.62 45.91 -21.00
CA GLU A 366 19.05 46.20 -19.64
C GLU A 366 17.85 46.20 -18.69
N SER A 367 16.76 46.87 -19.06
CA SER A 367 15.52 46.87 -18.30
C SER A 367 14.96 45.46 -18.12
N TYR A 368 14.95 44.63 -19.17
CA TYR A 368 14.46 43.26 -19.08
C TYR A 368 15.34 42.39 -18.17
N ASN A 369 16.67 42.45 -18.33
CA ASN A 369 17.58 41.68 -17.48
C ASN A 369 17.46 42.07 -16.00
N GLN A 370 17.24 43.35 -15.70
CA GLN A 370 16.96 43.80 -14.33
C GLN A 370 15.67 43.18 -13.77
N LYS A 371 14.60 43.07 -14.58
CA LYS A 371 13.35 42.39 -14.16
C LYS A 371 13.59 40.90 -13.89
N VAL A 372 14.33 40.20 -14.76
CA VAL A 372 14.68 38.80 -14.54
C VAL A 372 15.53 38.63 -13.28
N GLN A 373 16.55 39.47 -13.09
CA GLN A 373 17.41 39.40 -11.91
C GLN A 373 16.60 39.65 -10.63
N LYS A 374 15.65 40.59 -10.64
CA LYS A 374 14.73 40.81 -9.52
C LYS A 374 13.89 39.57 -9.23
N ALA A 375 13.40 38.88 -10.26
CA ALA A 375 12.67 37.62 -10.10
C ALA A 375 13.55 36.51 -9.49
N ILE A 376 14.79 36.36 -9.97
CA ILE A 376 15.75 35.39 -9.44
C ILE A 376 16.11 35.71 -7.98
N ASN A 377 16.46 36.96 -7.69
CA ASN A 377 16.78 37.38 -6.33
C ASN A 377 15.59 37.13 -5.40
N ALA A 378 14.36 37.42 -5.84
CA ALA A 378 13.17 37.11 -5.04
C ALA A 378 12.96 35.61 -4.82
N LEU A 379 13.34 34.73 -5.76
CA LEU A 379 13.32 33.28 -5.55
C LEU A 379 14.40 32.83 -4.55
N GLU A 380 15.57 33.48 -4.58
CA GLU A 380 16.67 33.20 -3.65
C GLU A 380 16.44 33.78 -2.24
N GLU A 381 15.82 34.95 -2.14
CA GLU A 381 15.41 35.64 -0.90
C GLU A 381 14.17 34.97 -0.28
N ASN A 382 13.30 34.32 -1.08
CA ASN A 382 12.22 33.45 -0.59
C ASN A 382 12.72 32.08 -0.09
N LYS A 383 14.01 31.93 0.22
CA LYS A 383 14.48 30.91 1.15
C LYS A 383 13.88 31.20 2.51
N SER A 384 12.69 30.67 2.73
CA SER A 384 11.98 30.83 4.00
C SER A 384 12.46 29.75 4.96
N SER A 385 13.04 30.19 6.06
CA SER A 385 13.26 29.35 7.23
C SER A 385 12.05 29.44 8.15
N TYR A 386 11.42 28.31 8.42
CA TYR A 386 10.21 28.24 9.26
C TYR A 386 10.09 26.88 9.93
N VAL A 387 9.35 26.86 11.02
CA VAL A 387 9.09 25.65 11.81
C VAL A 387 7.59 25.42 11.83
N ILE A 388 7.17 24.21 11.44
CA ILE A 388 5.79 23.75 11.63
C ILE A 388 5.74 23.08 13.00
N LEU A 389 4.94 23.63 13.93
CA LEU A 389 4.66 23.00 15.22
C LEU A 389 3.26 22.42 15.24
N ASP A 390 3.15 21.14 15.59
CA ASP A 390 1.88 20.42 15.64
C ASP A 390 1.87 19.42 16.81
N LYS A 391 0.80 18.63 16.93
CA LYS A 391 0.61 17.61 17.95
C LYS A 391 1.74 16.59 17.93
N GLY A 392 2.35 16.34 19.09
CA GLY A 392 3.31 15.26 19.26
C GLY A 392 2.64 13.89 19.40
N ARG A 393 3.45 12.88 19.72
CA ARG A 393 3.03 11.47 19.89
C ARG A 393 2.07 11.30 21.06
N ASN A 394 2.20 12.15 22.08
CA ASN A 394 1.34 12.17 23.25
C ASN A 394 1.00 13.61 23.64
N GLN A 395 0.18 13.78 24.69
CA GLN A 395 -0.33 15.09 25.11
C GLN A 395 0.72 16.02 25.74
N GLN A 396 1.92 15.54 26.07
CA GLN A 396 2.98 16.30 26.74
C GLN A 396 4.04 16.85 25.77
N GLU A 397 3.95 16.52 24.48
CA GLU A 397 4.92 16.96 23.46
C GLU A 397 4.25 17.53 22.20
N LYS A 398 5.02 18.36 21.49
CA LYS A 398 4.76 18.88 20.15
C LYS A 398 5.71 18.23 19.16
N SER A 399 5.23 17.96 17.96
CA SER A 399 6.08 17.61 16.82
C SER A 399 6.57 18.89 16.16
N TYR A 400 7.82 18.93 15.70
CA TYR A 400 8.35 20.05 14.92
C TYR A 400 8.93 19.59 13.58
N ILE A 401 8.65 20.36 12.52
CA ILE A 401 9.24 20.19 11.19
C ILE A 401 10.00 21.47 10.90
N TYR A 402 11.33 21.43 10.96
CA TYR A 402 12.15 22.59 10.69
C TYR A 402 12.56 22.62 9.22
N VAL A 403 12.06 23.61 8.49
CA VAL A 403 12.48 23.94 7.14
C VAL A 403 13.50 25.07 7.23
N LYS A 404 14.72 24.82 6.78
CA LYS A 404 15.81 25.81 6.71
C LYS A 404 16.24 25.96 5.25
N ASP A 405 16.25 27.19 4.73
CA ASP A 405 16.63 27.49 3.35
C ASP A 405 15.88 26.63 2.29
N ASN A 406 14.56 26.49 2.45
CA ASN A 406 13.72 25.63 1.61
C ASN A 406 14.16 24.16 1.57
N LYS A 407 14.75 23.66 2.65
CA LYS A 407 15.03 22.23 2.85
C LYS A 407 14.51 21.84 4.22
N ILE A 408 13.84 20.69 4.29
CA ILE A 408 13.60 20.06 5.59
C ILE A 408 14.96 19.74 6.21
N HIS A 409 15.28 20.44 7.29
CA HIS A 409 16.52 20.34 8.03
C HIS A 409 16.41 19.29 9.14
N ALA A 410 15.31 19.34 9.90
CA ALA A 410 15.08 18.44 11.03
C ALA A 410 13.60 18.08 11.21
N LEU A 411 13.37 16.89 11.76
CA LEU A 411 12.07 16.37 12.19
C LEU A 411 12.24 15.85 13.62
N GLY A 412 11.45 16.33 14.57
CA GLY A 412 11.58 15.86 15.94
C GLY A 412 10.39 16.18 16.83
N PHE A 413 10.60 15.97 18.12
CA PHE A 413 9.60 16.19 19.17
C PHE A 413 10.22 16.97 20.33
N ILE A 414 9.48 17.95 20.84
CA ILE A 414 9.85 18.78 21.99
C ILE A 414 8.73 18.77 23.03
N ALA A 415 9.07 18.95 24.30
CA ALA A 415 8.07 19.07 25.35
C ALA A 415 7.22 20.34 25.17
N ASN A 416 5.95 20.29 25.60
CA ASN A 416 5.00 21.40 25.39
C ASN A 416 5.43 22.74 25.99
N ASP A 417 6.19 22.68 27.08
CA ASP A 417 6.70 23.77 27.91
C ASP A 417 8.04 24.34 27.46
N MET A 418 8.71 23.69 26.49
CA MET A 418 9.92 24.22 25.86
C MET A 418 9.61 25.48 25.04
N ASP A 419 10.49 26.48 25.16
CA ASP A 419 10.45 27.68 24.33
C ASP A 419 10.91 27.36 22.91
N SER A 420 9.98 27.37 21.96
CA SER A 420 10.23 27.09 20.55
C SER A 420 10.70 28.31 19.74
N THR A 421 11.07 29.42 20.40
CA THR A 421 11.53 30.63 19.70
C THR A 421 12.93 30.45 19.11
N ASP A 422 13.76 29.61 19.73
CA ASP A 422 15.11 29.26 19.26
C ASP A 422 15.20 27.77 18.90
N MET A 423 14.55 27.41 17.79
CA MET A 423 14.52 26.04 17.31
C MET A 423 15.90 25.51 16.92
N GLU A 424 16.84 26.37 16.56
CA GLU A 424 18.16 25.94 16.09
C GLU A 424 18.97 25.27 17.21
N ASN A 425 18.84 25.75 18.44
CA ASN A 425 19.45 25.14 19.62
C ASN A 425 18.70 23.90 20.15
N LEU A 426 17.44 23.71 19.75
CA LEU A 426 16.62 22.55 20.15
C LEU A 426 16.77 21.33 19.23
N VAL A 427 17.30 21.52 18.01
CA VAL A 427 17.52 20.43 17.06
C VAL A 427 18.59 19.50 17.57
N LYS A 428 18.24 18.23 17.78
CA LYS A 428 19.20 17.19 18.14
C LYS A 428 19.84 16.61 16.89
N GLN A 429 21.04 16.05 17.04
CA GLN A 429 21.74 15.39 15.94
C GLN A 429 20.91 14.24 15.31
N GLU A 430 20.09 13.56 16.10
CA GLU A 430 19.20 12.48 15.66
C GLU A 430 17.98 12.96 14.86
N ASP A 431 17.60 14.24 15.03
CA ASP A 431 16.45 14.85 14.34
C ASP A 431 16.80 15.29 12.91
N LEU A 432 18.09 15.37 12.56
CA LEU A 432 18.56 15.82 11.26
C LEU A 432 18.15 14.86 10.14
N VAL A 433 17.62 15.41 9.04
CA VAL A 433 17.10 14.61 7.92
C VAL A 433 17.71 14.98 6.58
N SER A 434 17.89 13.96 5.72
CA SER A 434 18.20 14.19 4.31
C SER A 434 16.94 14.61 3.55
N SER A 435 16.79 15.91 3.34
CA SER A 435 15.67 16.49 2.60
C SER A 435 15.50 15.87 1.20
N ASN A 436 14.29 15.97 0.68
CA ASN A 436 14.01 15.82 -0.74
C ASN A 436 12.84 16.69 -1.15
N TYR A 437 12.69 16.85 -2.45
CA TYR A 437 11.65 17.69 -3.03
C TYR A 437 10.22 17.25 -2.62
N TYR A 438 9.96 15.94 -2.51
CA TYR A 438 8.67 15.43 -2.04
C TYR A 438 8.36 15.83 -0.59
N MET A 439 9.35 15.68 0.29
CA MET A 439 9.24 16.08 1.70
C MET A 439 8.95 17.58 1.80
N LEU A 440 9.72 18.40 1.08
CA LEU A 440 9.51 19.85 1.06
C LEU A 440 8.10 20.21 0.56
N ASN A 441 7.64 19.62 -0.56
CA ASN A 441 6.31 19.90 -1.09
C ASN A 441 5.19 19.51 -0.11
N LEU A 442 5.33 18.41 0.61
CA LEU A 442 4.38 18.03 1.66
C LEU A 442 4.34 19.06 2.78
N ALA A 443 5.50 19.48 3.29
CA ALA A 443 5.61 20.46 4.36
C ALA A 443 5.07 21.84 3.92
N SER A 444 5.47 22.32 2.75
CA SER A 444 5.03 23.61 2.21
C SER A 444 3.53 23.63 1.92
N SER A 445 2.96 22.56 1.35
CA SER A 445 1.51 22.46 1.12
C SER A 445 0.73 22.48 2.43
N TYR A 446 1.26 21.83 3.47
CA TYR A 446 0.66 21.85 4.79
C TYR A 446 0.75 23.23 5.44
N ALA A 447 1.90 23.89 5.35
CA ALA A 447 2.11 25.23 5.89
C ALA A 447 1.16 26.28 5.28
N LEU A 448 0.93 26.20 3.96
CA LEU A 448 -0.05 27.07 3.28
C LEU A 448 -1.49 26.83 3.78
N ARG A 449 -1.84 25.57 4.06
CA ARG A 449 -3.18 25.20 4.55
C ARG A 449 -3.39 25.55 6.02
N PHE A 450 -2.34 25.49 6.84
CA PHE A 450 -2.39 25.69 8.29
C PHE A 450 -1.39 26.76 8.76
N PRO A 451 -1.58 28.04 8.37
CA PRO A 451 -0.62 29.10 8.65
C PRO A 451 -0.44 29.39 10.15
N HIS A 452 -1.43 29.06 10.99
CA HIS A 452 -1.37 29.23 12.45
C HIS A 452 -0.42 28.25 13.16
N LEU A 453 0.05 27.20 12.48
CA LEU A 453 1.01 26.23 13.00
C LEU A 453 2.46 26.62 12.67
N ILE A 454 2.67 27.77 12.02
CA ILE A 454 3.96 28.18 11.48
C ILE A 454 4.61 29.22 12.38
N LEU A 455 5.81 28.90 12.86
CA LEU A 455 6.73 29.85 13.46
C LEU A 455 7.76 30.27 12.40
N ARG A 456 7.83 31.57 12.12
CA ARG A 456 8.87 32.11 11.25
C ARG A 456 10.16 32.24 12.06
N VAL A 457 11.26 31.77 11.50
CA VAL A 457 12.59 31.93 12.07
C VAL A 457 13.23 33.14 11.37
N ALA A 458 13.93 34.00 12.10
CA ALA A 458 14.72 35.06 11.46
C ALA A 458 15.83 34.39 10.65
N ASN A 459 16.02 34.84 9.41
CA ASN A 459 17.07 34.32 8.51
C ASN A 459 18.48 34.60 9.04
#